data_AF-A0A4P1KEM9-F1
#
_entry.id   AF-A0A4P1KEM9-F1
#
_cell.length_a   1.000
_cell.length_b   1.000
_cell.length_c   1.000
_cell.angle_alpha   90.00
_cell.angle_beta   90.00
_cell.angle_gamma   90.00
#
_symmetry.space_group_name_H-M   'P 1'
#
loop_
_entity.id
_entity.type
_entity.pdbx_description
1 polymer ?
#
loop_
_entity_poly.entity_id
_entity_poly.type
_entity_poly.pdbx_seq_one_letter_code
_entity_poly.pdbx_strand_id
1 'polypeptide(L)'
;MMFQMLGVFAEFERAMIRERILAGLRRTTKKSGRKPMPDDRVEAIRRSLQDGQGIRATARLHRASPMTVTAIKRSMLTVEEDRLESVTHV
;
A
#
# COMPACT_ATOMS: atom_id res chain seq x y z
N MET A 1 28.58 -9.74 34.79
CA MET A 1 27.28 -9.70 35.51
C MET A 1 26.58 -8.33 35.39
N MET A 2 27.25 -7.22 35.72
CA MET A 2 26.65 -5.87 35.67
C MET A 2 26.04 -5.46 34.31
N PHE A 3 26.71 -5.77 33.19
CA PHE A 3 26.22 -5.42 31.85
C PHE A 3 24.97 -6.19 31.40
N GLN A 4 24.74 -7.39 31.94
CA GLN A 4 23.55 -8.17 31.59
C GLN A 4 22.30 -7.54 32.20
N MET A 5 22.38 -7.09 33.46
CA MET A 5 21.27 -6.41 34.13
C MET A 5 20.95 -5.06 33.48
N LEU A 6 21.97 -4.29 33.08
CA LEU A 6 21.78 -3.04 32.35
C LEU A 6 21.09 -3.26 30.99
N GLY A 7 21.42 -4.34 30.29
CA GLY A 7 20.73 -4.72 29.05
C GLY A 7 19.24 -4.98 29.26
N VAL A 8 18.90 -5.72 30.32
CA VAL A 8 17.51 -6.01 30.68
C VAL A 8 16.72 -4.71 30.95
N PHE A 9 17.29 -3.78 31.71
CA PHE A 9 16.64 -2.49 31.96
C PHE A 9 16.47 -1.65 30.69
N ALA A 10 17.48 -1.61 29.82
CA ALA A 10 17.39 -0.90 28.55
C ALA A 10 16.26 -1.45 27.65
N GLU A 11 16.02 -2.77 27.67
CA GLU A 11 14.91 -3.38 26.94
C GLU A 11 13.55 -3.00 27.53
N PHE A 12 13.41 -3.00 28.86
CA PHE A 12 12.18 -2.57 29.53
C PHE A 12 11.85 -1.11 29.24
N GLU A 13 12.83 -0.21 29.33
CA GLU A 13 12.63 1.21 29.00
C GLU A 13 12.18 1.41 27.55
N ARG A 14 12.84 0.71 26.61
CA ARG A 14 12.44 0.73 25.20
C ARG A 14 11.02 0.19 25.00
N ALA A 15 10.64 -0.87 25.71
CA ALA A 15 9.30 -1.45 25.63
C ALA A 15 8.23 -0.47 26.12
N MET A 16 8.46 0.20 27.27
CA MET A 16 7.54 1.21 27.81
C MET A 16 7.36 2.39 26.85
N ILE A 17 8.44 2.88 26.24
CA ILE A 17 8.38 3.97 25.25
C ILE A 17 7.57 3.53 24.02
N ARG A 18 7.85 2.33 23.49
CA ARG A 18 7.14 1.79 22.32
C ARG A 18 5.66 1.62 22.60
N GLU A 19 5.28 1.10 23.75
CA GLU A 19 3.89 0.90 24.13
C GLU A 19 3.13 2.24 24.15
N ARG A 20 3.74 3.30 24.70
CA ARG A 20 3.16 4.65 24.69
C ARG A 20 2.95 5.18 23.28
N ILE A 21 3.94 5.01 22.39
CA ILE A 21 3.83 5.42 20.98
C ILE A 21 2.70 4.66 20.29
N LEU A 22 2.64 3.34 20.47
CA LEU A 22 1.58 2.50 19.89
C LEU A 22 0.20 2.84 20.45
N ALA A 23 0.08 3.19 21.73
CA ALA A 23 -1.17 3.68 22.33
C ALA A 23 -1.59 5.03 21.73
N GLY A 24 -0.64 5.91 21.38
CA GLY A 24 -0.91 7.13 20.63
C GLY A 24 -1.40 6.83 19.20
N LEU A 25 -0.70 5.95 18.49
CA LEU A 25 -1.05 5.56 17.12
C LEU A 25 -2.40 4.83 17.04
N ARG A 26 -2.76 4.01 18.05
CA ARG A 26 -4.08 3.37 18.12
C ARG A 26 -5.23 4.35 18.31
N ARG A 27 -4.98 5.52 18.91
CA ARG A 27 -5.99 6.56 19.13
C ARG A 27 -6.22 7.46 17.91
N THR A 28 -5.31 7.47 16.94
CA THR A 28 -5.47 8.33 15.75
C THR A 28 -6.27 7.62 14.66
N THR A 29 -7.12 8.37 13.97
CA THR A 29 -7.81 7.94 12.74
C THR A 29 -6.97 8.21 11.49
N LYS A 30 -5.80 8.83 11.63
CA LYS A 30 -4.92 9.16 10.51
C LYS A 30 -4.35 7.89 9.89
N LYS A 31 -4.52 7.73 8.58
CA LYS A 31 -3.85 6.69 7.79
C LYS A 31 -2.33 6.89 7.86
N SER A 32 -1.62 5.88 8.36
CA SER A 32 -0.16 5.85 8.41
C SER A 32 0.43 5.46 7.05
N GLY A 33 1.74 5.69 6.89
CA GLY A 33 2.47 5.36 5.66
C GLY A 33 2.42 6.44 4.58
N ARG A 34 2.85 6.07 3.37
CA ARG A 34 2.93 6.98 2.22
C ARG A 34 1.52 7.26 1.68
N LYS A 35 1.22 8.53 1.40
CA LYS A 35 -0.03 8.90 0.73
C LYS A 35 -0.12 8.17 -0.63
N PRO A 36 -1.25 7.52 -0.93
CA PRO A 36 -1.43 6.88 -2.24
C PRO A 36 -1.39 7.91 -3.36
N MET A 37 -1.18 7.42 -4.58
CA MET A 37 -1.27 8.25 -5.78
C MET A 37 -2.68 8.86 -5.89
N PRO A 38 -2.83 10.11 -6.37
CA PRO A 38 -4.14 10.73 -6.54
C PRO A 38 -5.05 9.90 -7.45
N ASP A 39 -6.34 9.83 -7.10
CA ASP A 39 -7.31 8.96 -7.75
C ASP A 39 -7.45 9.29 -9.25
N ASP A 40 -7.50 10.58 -9.61
CA ASP A 40 -7.55 11.05 -11.00
C ASP A 40 -6.42 10.47 -11.87
N ARG A 41 -5.22 10.33 -11.28
CA ARG A 41 -4.05 9.80 -11.99
C ARG A 41 -4.15 8.28 -12.12
N VAL A 42 -4.68 7.60 -11.10
CA VAL A 42 -4.93 6.16 -11.18
C VAL A 42 -5.96 5.86 -12.26
N GLU A 43 -7.04 6.64 -12.32
CA GLU A 43 -8.07 6.52 -13.36
C GLU A 43 -7.54 6.80 -14.76
N ALA A 44 -6.71 7.83 -14.92
CA ALA A 44 -6.06 8.12 -16.21
C ALA A 44 -5.20 6.93 -16.69
N ILE A 45 -4.47 6.28 -15.78
CA ILE A 45 -3.69 5.07 -16.09
C ILE A 45 -4.61 3.90 -16.45
N ARG A 46 -5.70 3.68 -15.71
CA ARG A 46 -6.68 2.62 -16.01
C ARG A 46 -7.28 2.81 -17.41
N ARG A 47 -7.69 4.03 -17.75
CA ARG A 47 -8.24 4.36 -19.08
C ARG A 47 -7.22 4.06 -20.18
N SER A 48 -5.98 4.55 -20.04
CA SER A 48 -4.94 4.25 -21.03
C SER A 48 -4.65 2.76 -21.21
N LEU A 49 -4.75 1.96 -20.15
CA LEU A 49 -4.60 0.50 -20.24
C LEU A 49 -5.81 -0.16 -20.94
N GLN A 50 -7.03 0.34 -20.69
CA GLN A 50 -8.25 -0.12 -21.38
C GLN A 50 -8.25 0.25 -22.86
N ASP A 51 -7.70 1.41 -23.21
CA ASP A 51 -7.48 1.86 -24.58
C ASP A 51 -6.41 1.01 -25.33
N GLY A 52 -5.84 0.00 -24.68
CA GLY A 52 -4.89 -0.94 -25.26
C GLY A 52 -3.43 -0.47 -25.24
N GLN A 53 -3.10 0.63 -24.53
CA GLN A 53 -1.71 1.07 -24.44
C GLN A 53 -0.84 0.08 -23.65
N GLY A 54 0.39 -0.13 -24.14
CA GLY A 54 1.37 -0.96 -23.46
C GLY A 54 1.90 -0.34 -22.16
N ILE A 55 2.22 -1.20 -21.18
CA ILE A 55 2.65 -0.82 -19.81
C ILE A 55 3.73 0.28 -19.79
N ARG A 56 4.78 0.13 -20.61
CA ARG A 56 5.91 1.08 -20.66
C ARG A 56 5.52 2.42 -21.28
N ALA A 57 4.63 2.42 -22.27
CA ALA A 57 4.14 3.64 -22.91
C ALA A 57 3.26 4.42 -21.91
N THR A 58 2.33 3.75 -21.25
CA THR A 58 1.46 4.31 -20.21
C THR A 58 2.26 4.86 -19.03
N ALA A 59 3.29 4.14 -18.58
CA ALA A 59 4.17 4.59 -17.49
C ALA A 59 4.88 5.91 -17.84
N ARG A 60 5.39 6.02 -19.07
CA ARG A 60 6.04 7.25 -19.55
C ARG A 60 5.05 8.41 -19.67
N LEU A 61 3.87 8.14 -20.22
CA LEU A 61 2.80 9.13 -20.42
C LEU A 61 2.37 9.75 -19.08
N HIS A 62 2.11 8.92 -18.08
CA HIS A 62 1.60 9.35 -16.76
C HIS A 62 2.69 9.63 -15.73
N ARG A 63 3.97 9.61 -16.15
CA ARG A 63 5.16 9.77 -15.28
C ARG A 63 5.10 8.87 -14.05
N ALA A 64 4.65 7.63 -14.24
CA ALA A 64 4.56 6.61 -13.22
C ALA A 64 5.68 5.58 -13.41
N SER A 65 6.04 4.86 -12.35
CA SER A 65 6.96 3.73 -12.52
C SER A 65 6.26 2.60 -13.29
N PRO A 66 6.98 1.83 -14.13
CA PRO A 66 6.41 0.66 -14.78
C PRO A 66 5.77 -0.32 -13.78
N MET A 67 6.34 -0.45 -12.58
CA MET A 67 5.80 -1.30 -11.53
C MET A 67 4.46 -0.80 -11.00
N THR A 68 4.27 0.52 -10.88
CA THR A 68 2.98 1.10 -10.51
C THR A 68 1.90 0.74 -11.54
N VAL A 69 2.23 0.84 -12.84
CA VAL A 69 1.28 0.51 -13.92
C VAL A 69 0.97 -0.98 -13.95
N THR A 70 1.97 -1.85 -13.79
CA THR A 70 1.76 -3.30 -13.71
C THR A 70 0.92 -3.69 -12.49
N ALA A 71 1.13 -3.06 -11.33
CA ALA A 71 0.31 -3.30 -10.14
C ALA A 71 -1.14 -2.88 -10.36
N ILE A 72 -1.37 -1.72 -11.01
CA ILE A 72 -2.72 -1.27 -11.38
C ILE A 72 -3.36 -2.26 -12.35
N LYS A 73 -2.64 -2.69 -13.40
CA LYS A 73 -3.14 -3.69 -14.35
C LYS A 73 -3.54 -5.00 -13.66
N ARG A 74 -2.71 -5.50 -12.73
CA ARG A 74 -3.03 -6.70 -11.95
C ARG A 74 -4.29 -6.51 -11.10
N SER A 75 -4.44 -5.36 -10.45
CA SER A 75 -5.63 -5.06 -9.67
C SER A 75 -6.91 -4.96 -10.51
N MET A 76 -6.79 -4.64 -11.80
CA MET A 76 -7.94 -4.64 -12.72
C MET A 76 -8.36 -6.07 -13.06
N LEU A 77 -7.40 -6.96 -13.33
CA LEU A 77 -7.68 -8.37 -13.65
C LEU A 77 -8.38 -9.07 -12.48
N THR A 78 -7.93 -8.88 -11.25
CA THR A 78 -8.56 -9.48 -10.07
C THR A 78 -10.00 -8.99 -9.88
N VAL A 79 -10.27 -7.71 -10.16
CA VAL A 79 -11.63 -7.15 -10.08
C VAL A 79 -12.55 -7.70 -11.18
N GLU A 80 -11.99 -8.00 -12.36
CA GLU A 80 -12.75 -8.66 -13.43
C GLU A 80 -13.07 -10.11 -13.07
N GLU A 81 -12.11 -10.86 -12.51
CA GLU A 81 -12.30 -12.22 -12.01
C GLU A 81 -13.39 -12.29 -10.94
N ASP A 82 -13.29 -11.46 -9.89
CA ASP A 82 -14.30 -11.37 -8.81
C ASP A 82 -15.71 -11.07 -9.36
N ARG A 83 -15.82 -10.21 -10.37
CA ARG A 83 -17.10 -9.87 -10.99
C ARG A 83 -17.68 -11.06 -11.74
N LEU A 84 -16.86 -11.80 -12.48
CA LEU A 84 -17.31 -12.99 -13.22
C LEU A 84 -17.81 -14.08 -12.27
N GLU A 85 -17.08 -14.34 -11.18
CA GLU A 85 -17.49 -15.30 -10.14
C GLU A 85 -18.84 -14.93 -9.51
N SER A 86 -19.05 -13.64 -9.22
CA SER A 86 -20.31 -13.16 -8.64
C SER A 86 -21.52 -13.34 -9.56
N VAL A 87 -21.32 -13.32 -10.89
CA VAL A 87 -22.39 -13.49 -11.88
C VAL A 87 -22.71 -14.97 -12.12
N THR A 88 -21.73 -15.86 -12.00
CA THR A 88 -21.92 -17.31 -12.18
C THR A 88 -22.57 -18.01 -10.98
N HIS A 89 -22.61 -17.37 -9.81
CA HIS A 89 -23.17 -17.93 -8.57
C HIS A 89 -24.57 -17.38 -8.22
N VAL A 90 -25.25 -16.72 -9.17
CA VAL A 90 -26.65 -16.28 -9.08
C VAL A 90 -27.50 -17.12 -10.02
#